data_AF-A0A958C9G9-F1
#
_entry.id   AF-A0A958C9G9-F1
#
_cell.length_a   1.000
_cell.length_b   1.000
_cell.length_c   1.000
_cell.angle_alpha   90.00
_cell.angle_beta   90.00
_cell.angle_gamma   90.00
#
_symmetry.space_group_name_H-M   'P 1'
#
loop_
_entity.id
_entity.type
_entity.pdbx_description
1 polymer ?
#
loop_
_entity_poly.entity_id
_entity_poly.type
_entity_poly.pdbx_seq_one_letter_code
_entity_poly.pdbx_strand_id
1 'polypeptide(L)'
;MSDTIQLTRKDFVSDQAVRWCPGCGDYAILAQMQKVMPELGIPRENIVFISGIGCSSRFPYYMDTFGIHSIHGRAPTLATGLKLANPDLTVFVITGDGDGLSIGGNHLIHAMRRNIDL
;
A
#
# COMPACT_ATOMS: atom_id res chain seq x y z
N MET A 1 -11.17 10.44 -26.30
CA MET A 1 -9.74 10.30 -25.99
C MET A 1 -9.55 11.00 -24.66
N SER A 2 -9.43 10.23 -23.58
CA SER A 2 -9.30 10.80 -22.23
C SER A 2 -7.92 11.42 -22.12
N ASP A 3 -7.84 12.69 -21.73
CA ASP A 3 -6.59 13.35 -21.37
C ASP A 3 -5.92 12.51 -20.28
N THR A 4 -4.88 11.77 -20.63
CA THR A 4 -4.05 11.05 -19.67
C THR A 4 -3.35 12.08 -18.81
N ILE A 5 -3.87 12.29 -17.59
CA ILE A 5 -3.23 13.11 -16.57
C ILE A 5 -1.84 12.53 -16.33
N GLN A 6 -0.81 13.29 -16.70
CA GLN A 6 0.57 12.89 -16.49
C GLN A 6 0.91 13.09 -15.01
N LEU A 7 0.82 12.01 -14.24
CA LEU A 7 1.17 12.02 -12.82
C LEU A 7 2.67 12.22 -12.64
N THR A 8 3.04 12.77 -11.48
CA THR A 8 4.41 12.98 -11.04
C THR A 8 4.59 12.43 -9.63
N ARG A 9 5.84 12.31 -9.18
CA ARG A 9 6.13 11.90 -7.80
C ARG A 9 5.39 12.74 -6.76
N LYS A 10 5.21 14.05 -7.02
CA LYS A 10 4.57 14.97 -6.07
C LYS A 10 3.10 14.60 -5.83
N ASP A 11 2.43 14.04 -6.83
CA ASP A 11 1.02 13.65 -6.73
C ASP A 11 0.79 12.41 -5.85
N PHE A 12 1.87 11.73 -5.43
CA PHE A 12 1.82 10.59 -4.51
C PHE A 12 2.36 10.91 -3.12
N VAL A 13 2.81 12.15 -2.87
CA VAL A 13 3.31 12.58 -1.56
C VAL A 13 2.16 13.21 -0.78
N SER A 14 1.80 12.63 0.37
CA SER A 14 0.79 13.24 1.23
C SER A 14 1.32 14.45 2.00
N ASP A 15 0.40 15.22 2.59
CA ASP A 15 0.70 16.36 3.46
C ASP A 15 1.15 15.95 4.89
N GLN A 16 1.16 14.64 5.18
CA GLN A 16 1.45 14.13 6.51
C GLN A 16 2.95 14.07 6.78
N ALA A 17 3.35 14.62 7.94
CA ALA A 17 4.72 14.49 8.40
C ALA A 17 5.08 13.02 8.71
N VAL A 18 6.17 12.54 8.11
CA VAL A 18 6.69 11.19 8.35
C VAL A 18 7.26 11.09 9.77
N ARG A 19 6.85 10.06 10.51
CA ARG A 19 7.17 9.88 11.94
C ARG A 19 8.14 8.73 12.22
N TRP A 20 8.87 8.28 11.21
CA TRP A 20 9.92 7.28 11.38
C TRP A 20 11.19 7.91 11.93
N CYS A 21 11.97 7.12 12.68
CA CYS A 21 13.25 7.56 13.24
C CYS A 21 14.22 8.05 12.15
N PRO A 22 15.06 9.07 12.42
CA PRO A 22 16.11 9.47 11.49
C PRO A 22 17.00 8.29 11.09
N GLY A 23 17.20 8.09 9.78
CA GLY A 23 17.96 6.96 9.24
C GLY A 23 17.18 5.65 9.07
N CYS A 24 15.88 5.62 9.36
CA CYS A 24 15.05 4.43 9.11
C CYS A 24 14.97 4.09 7.61
N GLY A 25 15.07 2.80 7.26
CA GLY A 25 15.01 2.32 5.88
C GLY A 25 13.65 2.53 5.20
N ASP A 26 12.57 2.66 5.96
CA ASP A 26 11.22 2.90 5.43
C ASP A 26 11.14 4.19 4.58
N TYR A 27 11.98 5.19 4.89
CA TYR A 27 12.09 6.41 4.06
C TYR A 27 12.52 6.09 2.63
N ALA A 28 13.45 5.15 2.45
CA ALA A 28 13.93 4.77 1.12
C ALA A 28 12.83 4.03 0.35
N ILE A 29 12.12 3.10 1.00
CA ILE A 29 11.00 2.36 0.41
C ILE A 29 9.90 3.33 -0.03
N LEU A 30 9.49 4.25 0.84
CA LEU A 30 8.48 5.27 0.52
C LEU A 30 8.91 6.15 -0.66
N ALA A 31 10.15 6.66 -0.63
CA ALA A 31 10.65 7.53 -1.68
C ALA A 31 10.70 6.83 -3.05
N GLN A 32 11.10 5.55 -3.10
CA GLN A 32 11.10 4.77 -4.33
C GLN A 32 9.68 4.45 -4.81
N MET A 33 8.77 4.11 -3.89
CA MET A 33 7.37 3.85 -4.27
C MET A 33 6.74 5.09 -4.92
N GLN A 34 6.83 6.25 -4.27
CA GLN A 34 6.31 7.51 -4.81
C GLN A 34 6.96 7.90 -6.15
N LYS A 35 8.22 7.50 -6.38
CA LYS A 35 8.92 7.75 -7.64
C LYS A 35 8.39 6.86 -8.77
N VAL A 36 8.08 5.60 -8.49
CA VAL A 36 7.66 4.60 -9.50
C VAL A 36 6.15 4.66 -9.78
N MET A 37 5.32 5.06 -8.82
CA MET A 37 3.86 5.12 -9.02
C MET A 37 3.40 5.87 -10.29
N PRO A 38 3.99 7.03 -10.66
CA PRO A 38 3.67 7.71 -11.92
C PRO A 38 3.92 6.88 -13.18
N GLU A 39 4.93 6.01 -13.16
CA GLU A 39 5.34 5.19 -14.31
C GLU A 39 4.31 4.08 -14.61
N LEU A 40 3.45 3.74 -13.64
CA LEU A 40 2.39 2.76 -13.82
C LEU A 40 1.23 3.30 -14.68
N GLY A 41 1.09 4.62 -14.80
CA GLY A 41 0.00 5.24 -15.58
C GLY A 41 -1.40 5.03 -14.99
N ILE A 42 -1.50 4.67 -13.70
CA ILE A 42 -2.76 4.39 -13.02
C ILE A 42 -3.20 5.65 -12.25
N PRO A 43 -4.45 6.12 -12.41
CA PRO A 43 -4.99 7.22 -11.62
C PRO A 43 -4.90 6.94 -10.11
N ARG A 44 -4.52 7.94 -9.32
CA ARG A 44 -4.32 7.79 -7.86
C ARG A 44 -5.56 7.29 -7.12
N GLU A 45 -6.75 7.66 -7.59
CA GLU A 45 -8.04 7.24 -7.08
C GLU A 45 -8.34 5.75 -7.32
N ASN A 46 -7.59 5.09 -8.20
CA ASN A 46 -7.68 3.66 -8.48
C ASN A 46 -6.60 2.85 -7.75
N ILE A 47 -5.75 3.49 -6.95
CA ILE A 47 -4.68 2.85 -6.18
C ILE A 47 -5.07 2.85 -4.69
N VAL A 48 -4.94 1.68 -4.04
CA VAL A 48 -5.23 1.52 -2.62
C VAL A 48 -4.07 0.87 -1.88
N PHE A 49 -3.50 1.56 -0.91
CA PHE A 49 -2.51 0.98 0.00
C PHE A 49 -3.18 0.47 1.29
N ILE A 50 -3.05 -0.82 1.57
CA ILE A 50 -3.60 -1.45 2.77
C ILE A 50 -2.46 -1.93 3.65
N SER A 51 -2.47 -1.55 4.92
CA SER A 51 -1.44 -1.94 5.87
C SER A 51 -2.01 -2.53 7.17
N GLY A 52 -1.19 -3.26 7.92
CA GLY A 52 -1.54 -3.80 9.24
C GLY A 52 -1.17 -2.82 10.35
N ILE A 53 -0.43 -3.26 11.37
CA ILE A 53 0.06 -2.41 12.47
C ILE A 53 1.59 -2.54 12.61
N GLY A 54 2.27 -1.41 12.79
CA GLY A 54 3.73 -1.34 12.93
C GLY A 54 4.30 -0.01 12.42
N CYS A 55 5.61 0.17 12.54
CA CYS A 55 6.29 1.32 11.93
C CYS A 55 6.06 1.35 10.42
N SER A 56 6.34 0.24 9.73
CA SER A 56 6.09 0.08 8.30
C SER A 56 4.62 0.33 7.94
N SER A 57 3.68 -0.10 8.77
CA SER A 57 2.24 0.03 8.48
C SER A 57 1.71 1.46 8.52
N ARG A 58 2.53 2.45 8.90
CA ARG A 58 2.19 3.87 8.71
C ARG A 58 2.23 4.31 7.25
N PHE A 59 2.74 3.47 6.35
CA PHE A 59 2.94 3.77 4.92
C PHE A 59 1.73 4.40 4.23
N PRO A 60 0.47 3.91 4.40
CA PRO A 60 -0.68 4.51 3.70
C PRO A 60 -0.95 5.97 4.09
N TYR A 61 -0.51 6.43 5.27
CA TYR A 61 -0.63 7.85 5.63
C TYR A 61 0.29 8.76 4.81
N TYR A 62 1.32 8.19 4.17
CA TYR A 62 2.37 8.92 3.45
C TYR A 62 2.20 8.86 1.93
N MET A 63 1.11 8.24 1.46
CA MET A 63 0.72 8.15 0.06
C MET A 63 -0.54 8.97 -0.16
N ASP A 64 -0.56 9.86 -1.16
CA ASP A 64 -1.76 10.61 -1.55
C ASP A 64 -2.66 9.78 -2.49
N THR A 65 -3.17 8.67 -1.97
CA THR A 65 -4.09 7.74 -2.64
C THR A 65 -5.18 7.31 -1.67
N PHE A 66 -6.09 6.41 -2.06
CA PHE A 66 -6.88 5.70 -1.05
C PHE A 66 -5.96 4.83 -0.20
N GLY A 67 -6.29 4.70 1.09
CA GLY A 67 -5.49 3.93 2.03
C GLY A 67 -6.31 3.39 3.20
N ILE A 68 -5.96 2.19 3.66
CA ILE A 68 -6.56 1.55 4.83
C ILE A 68 -5.44 1.15 5.79
N HIS A 69 -5.37 1.81 6.94
CA HIS A 69 -4.58 1.35 8.08
C HIS A 69 -5.45 0.42 8.92
N SER A 70 -5.25 -0.89 8.73
CA SER A 70 -6.12 -1.93 9.27
C SER A 70 -5.67 -2.37 10.68
N ILE A 71 -6.05 -3.58 11.10
CA ILE A 71 -5.65 -4.17 12.36
C ILE A 71 -4.49 -5.13 12.17
N HIS A 72 -3.75 -5.41 13.26
CA HIS A 72 -2.48 -6.12 13.21
C HIS A 72 -2.60 -7.49 12.52
N GLY A 73 -1.80 -7.69 11.48
CA GLY A 73 -1.75 -8.91 10.66
C GLY A 73 -3.00 -9.21 9.84
N ARG A 74 -3.87 -8.23 9.57
CA ARG A 74 -5.09 -8.44 8.76
C ARG A 74 -5.09 -7.73 7.42
N ALA A 75 -4.00 -7.04 7.05
CA ALA A 75 -3.89 -6.37 5.75
C ALA A 75 -4.18 -7.32 4.56
N PRO A 76 -3.62 -8.55 4.48
CA PRO A 76 -3.94 -9.46 3.38
C PRO A 76 -5.43 -9.87 3.33
N THR A 77 -6.08 -9.98 4.49
CA THR A 77 -7.51 -10.32 4.59
C THR A 77 -8.37 -9.20 4.02
N LEU A 78 -8.12 -7.96 4.41
CA LEU A 78 -8.86 -6.80 3.91
C LEU A 78 -8.58 -6.57 2.42
N ALA A 79 -7.32 -6.70 2.00
CA ALA A 79 -6.94 -6.58 0.60
C ALA A 79 -7.63 -7.62 -0.29
N THR A 80 -7.72 -8.87 0.18
CA THR A 80 -8.50 -9.90 -0.50
C THR A 80 -9.96 -9.49 -0.65
N GLY A 81 -10.60 -9.01 0.43
CA GLY A 81 -11.99 -8.56 0.37
C GLY A 81 -12.20 -7.39 -0.59
N LEU A 82 -11.33 -6.38 -0.55
CA LEU A 82 -11.40 -5.23 -1.44
C LEU A 82 -11.23 -5.62 -2.90
N LYS A 83 -10.20 -6.42 -3.22
CA LYS A 83 -9.93 -6.84 -4.59
C LYS A 83 -11.05 -7.70 -5.17
N LEU A 84 -11.70 -8.53 -4.36
CA LEU A 84 -12.88 -9.29 -4.78
C LEU A 84 -14.11 -8.39 -4.99
N ALA A 85 -14.28 -7.35 -4.18
CA ALA A 85 -15.41 -6.43 -4.28
C ALA A 85 -15.27 -5.45 -5.45
N ASN A 86 -14.05 -5.01 -5.76
CA ASN A 86 -13.75 -4.12 -6.88
C ASN A 86 -12.43 -4.56 -7.57
N PRO A 87 -12.53 -5.44 -8.58
CA PRO A 87 -11.36 -5.98 -9.29
C PRO A 87 -10.54 -4.94 -10.07
N ASP A 88 -11.13 -3.80 -10.41
CA ASP A 88 -10.47 -2.76 -11.21
C ASP A 88 -9.47 -1.91 -10.40
N LEU A 89 -9.51 -2.01 -9.06
CA LEU A 89 -8.55 -1.33 -8.20
C LEU A 89 -7.19 -2.01 -8.22
N THR A 90 -6.15 -1.20 -8.20
CA THR A 90 -4.78 -1.64 -7.94
C THR A 90 -4.54 -1.57 -6.44
N VAL A 91 -4.39 -2.73 -5.81
CA VAL A 91 -4.25 -2.83 -4.36
C VAL A 91 -2.81 -3.17 -4.05
N PHE A 92 -2.19 -2.46 -3.10
CA PHE A 92 -0.87 -2.77 -2.57
C PHE A 92 -0.97 -3.11 -1.09
N VAL A 93 -0.30 -4.18 -0.65
CA VAL A 93 -0.26 -4.58 0.75
C VAL A 93 1.10 -4.23 1.36
N ILE A 94 1.08 -3.45 2.45
CA ILE A 94 2.29 -3.06 3.20
C ILE A 94 2.27 -3.69 4.59
N THR A 95 3.28 -4.49 4.90
CA THR A 95 3.42 -5.14 6.21
C THR A 95 4.84 -5.02 6.73
N GLY A 96 4.99 -4.98 8.05
CA GLY A 96 6.27 -5.34 8.69
C GLY A 96 6.47 -6.86 8.69
N ASP A 97 7.65 -7.29 9.09
CA ASP A 97 7.98 -8.70 9.31
C ASP A 97 7.06 -9.36 10.36
N GLY A 98 6.92 -8.76 11.54
CA GLY A 98 6.01 -9.26 12.57
C GLY A 98 4.54 -9.21 12.16
N ASP A 99 4.13 -8.17 11.42
CA ASP A 99 2.76 -8.00 10.97
C ASP A 99 2.36 -9.05 9.91
N GLY A 100 3.18 -9.23 8.88
CA GLY A 100 2.88 -10.10 7.73
C GLY A 100 3.34 -11.55 7.88
N LEU A 101 4.46 -11.78 8.57
CA LEU A 101 5.10 -13.11 8.67
C LEU A 101 4.91 -13.79 10.03
N SER A 102 4.45 -13.07 11.06
CA SER A 102 4.06 -13.66 12.35
C SER A 102 2.53 -13.70 12.48
N ILE A 103 1.90 -12.71 13.12
CA ILE A 103 0.45 -12.73 13.40
C ILE A 103 -0.42 -12.75 12.13
N GLY A 104 0.09 -12.23 11.01
CA GLY A 104 -0.56 -12.25 9.70
C GLY A 104 -0.21 -13.43 8.80
N GLY A 105 0.73 -14.30 9.20
CA GLY A 105 1.34 -15.30 8.31
C GLY A 105 0.34 -16.20 7.59
N ASN A 106 -0.65 -16.74 8.31
CA ASN A 106 -1.68 -17.59 7.69
C ASN A 106 -2.52 -16.86 6.63
N HIS A 107 -2.81 -15.58 6.84
CA HIS A 107 -3.58 -14.78 5.88
C HIS A 107 -2.78 -14.51 4.62
N LEU A 108 -1.49 -14.18 4.76
CA LEU A 108 -0.57 -13.98 3.65
C LEU A 108 -0.42 -15.25 2.79
N ILE A 109 -0.17 -16.40 3.43
CA ILE A 109 -0.05 -17.70 2.74
C ILE A 109 -1.31 -18.01 1.94
N HIS A 110 -2.49 -17.77 2.52
CA HIS A 110 -3.74 -18.04 1.81
C HIS A 110 -4.06 -17.01 0.72
N ALA A 111 -3.63 -15.75 0.85
CA ALA A 111 -3.74 -14.77 -0.23
C ALA A 111 -2.90 -15.23 -1.45
N MET A 112 -1.64 -15.62 -1.21
CA MET A 112 -0.76 -16.17 -2.26
C MET A 112 -1.33 -17.45 -2.88
N ARG A 113 -1.79 -18.41 -2.06
CA ARG A 113 -2.36 -19.68 -2.55
C ARG A 113 -3.59 -19.47 -3.43
N ARG A 114 -4.38 -18.44 -3.17
CA ARG A 114 -5.56 -18.09 -3.98
C ARG A 114 -5.21 -17.28 -5.23
N ASN A 115 -3.95 -16.87 -5.39
CA ASN A 115 -3.49 -16.02 -6.48
C ASN A 115 -4.34 -14.75 -6.61
N ILE A 116 -4.58 -14.08 -5.49
CA ILE A 116 -5.26 -12.78 -5.51
C ILE A 116 -4.31 -11.77 -6.17
N ASP A 117 -4.82 -11.01 -7.13
CA ASP A 117 -4.10 -9.93 -7.83
C ASP A 117 -3.93 -8.71 -6.90
N LEU A 118 -2.91 -8.78 -6.03
CA LEU A 118 -2.51 -7.79 -5.02
C LEU A 118 -1.05 -7.36 -5.20
#